data_AF-A0A914DUB1-F1
#
_entry.id   AF-A0A914DUB1-F1
#
_cell.length_a   1.000
_cell.length_b   1.000
_cell.length_c   1.000
_cell.angle_alpha   90.00
_cell.angle_beta   90.00
_cell.angle_gamma   90.00
#
_symmetry.space_group_name_H-M   'P 1'
#
loop_
_entity.id
_entity.type
_entity.pdbx_description
1 polymer ?
#
loop_
_entity_poly.entity_id
_entity_poly.type
_entity_poly.pdbx_seq_one_letter_code
_entity_poly.pdbx_strand_id
1 'polypeptide(L)'
;MGYKALWYNREHYLLHEWRKNHSDIEFIWSVSEDLGVDVLTQAAQALSQSANGRNETLPEQFICVQLNESACSILKNLQNFTITIYNGNTRPMSTSMSIPIYGNEKYQVYDSNGATITSQIISTFVNPGQIDNPDIAPNTLVFQADVDPLGFTTKNQPEERPKTLSSGVISNELISLSFDSFGYLSSFTNLKTGATYPIRQEFFWYPGDNVGSTAYMFLPTLTEPVSVSSLVQTTFVNTSLLQEARQIINSWLSQTIRLYPNKPIVEFEWTVGPIPKENNTNAQISKNIITKYMVPTLNNSGVFYTDSNGRQMVQRKRNYQKYYQFTNIQPVAANYYPIPSRITIQDSNSTLAVLTDRSHGGSSLVDGQVEIMLHRRLFYNDSAVQMLDEPGRDGRGLVVRGKHWLILSPNDEATTLHRSFGAVGDGITNDTKAVRDALMAAYKTNGGRVIFDAGYQFLTGPLNVTSNVILDVRGTIIASMNTSDYFLVAKEPW
;
A
#
# COMPACT_ATOMS: atom_id res chain seq x y z
N MET A 1 4.38 17.06 -21.82
CA MET A 1 5.29 15.93 -22.18
C MET A 1 5.05 14.68 -21.33
N GLY A 2 4.77 14.79 -20.02
CA GLY A 2 4.60 13.65 -19.08
C GLY A 2 3.91 12.38 -19.58
N TYR A 3 2.74 12.45 -20.25
CA TYR A 3 2.06 11.26 -20.78
C TYR A 3 2.91 10.40 -21.74
N LYS A 4 3.85 10.99 -22.49
CA LYS A 4 4.78 10.23 -23.33
C LYS A 4 5.90 9.57 -22.51
N ALA A 5 6.40 10.22 -21.46
CA ALA A 5 7.35 9.60 -20.54
C ALA A 5 6.70 8.42 -19.78
N LEU A 6 5.47 8.61 -19.28
CA LEU A 6 4.64 7.55 -18.67
C LEU A 6 4.33 6.38 -19.63
N TRP A 7 4.25 6.63 -20.94
CA TRP A 7 4.19 5.55 -21.93
C TRP A 7 5.52 4.81 -22.03
N TYR A 8 6.62 5.52 -22.26
CA TYR A 8 7.96 4.92 -22.41
C TYR A 8 8.47 4.17 -21.17
N ASN A 9 7.92 4.47 -19.98
CA ASN A 9 8.18 3.75 -18.73
C ASN A 9 7.38 2.44 -18.58
N ARG A 10 6.52 2.10 -19.55
CA ARG A 10 5.83 0.80 -19.64
C ARG A 10 6.49 -0.17 -20.62
N GLU A 11 7.47 0.31 -21.39
CA GLU A 11 8.25 -0.53 -22.30
C GLU A 11 9.11 -1.52 -21.51
N HIS A 12 9.33 -2.71 -22.08
CA HIS A 12 10.01 -3.80 -21.38
C HIS A 12 11.49 -3.45 -21.11
N TYR A 13 12.03 -3.84 -19.94
CA TYR A 13 13.39 -3.47 -19.51
C TYR A 13 14.52 -3.92 -20.47
N LEU A 14 14.32 -4.94 -21.30
CA LEU A 14 15.27 -5.26 -22.40
C LEU A 14 15.45 -4.10 -23.41
N LEU A 15 14.46 -3.21 -23.54
CA LEU A 15 14.54 -2.00 -24.35
C LEU A 15 15.25 -0.84 -23.63
N HIS A 16 15.42 -0.89 -22.30
CA HIS A 16 16.18 0.14 -21.56
C HIS A 16 17.65 0.11 -21.97
N GLU A 17 18.32 -1.05 -21.85
CA GLU A 17 19.73 -1.18 -22.24
C GLU A 17 19.94 -0.93 -23.74
N TRP A 18 18.99 -1.31 -24.60
CA TRP A 18 19.05 -0.97 -26.02
C TRP A 18 18.98 0.55 -26.23
N ARG A 19 17.98 1.25 -25.67
CA ARG A 19 17.81 2.71 -25.82
C ARG A 19 18.96 3.52 -25.23
N LYS A 20 19.47 3.11 -24.07
CA LYS A 20 20.65 3.67 -23.38
C LYS A 20 21.90 3.64 -24.27
N ASN A 21 22.11 2.54 -25.01
CA ASN A 21 23.18 2.43 -25.99
C ASN A 21 22.90 3.18 -27.32
N HIS A 22 21.64 3.42 -27.68
CA HIS A 22 21.24 4.12 -28.92
C HIS A 22 20.92 5.62 -28.73
N SER A 23 21.14 6.17 -27.54
CA SER A 23 20.82 7.57 -27.17
C SER A 23 19.33 7.94 -27.23
N ASP A 24 18.43 6.95 -27.14
CA ASP A 24 16.97 7.10 -27.30
C ASP A 24 16.27 7.65 -26.04
N ILE A 25 16.57 8.93 -25.76
CA ILE A 25 16.06 9.80 -24.69
C ILE A 25 15.69 9.06 -23.41
N GLU A 26 16.66 8.90 -22.52
CA GLU A 26 16.43 8.51 -21.14
C GLU A 26 15.76 9.67 -20.39
N PHE A 27 14.45 9.54 -20.14
CA PHE A 27 13.70 10.49 -19.33
C PHE A 27 13.87 10.18 -17.84
N ILE A 28 14.89 10.80 -17.22
CA ILE A 28 14.81 11.12 -15.80
C ILE A 28 13.56 12.01 -15.59
N TRP A 29 12.77 11.72 -14.56
CA TRP A 29 11.38 12.19 -14.43
C TRP A 29 11.17 13.70 -14.29
N SER A 30 12.23 14.47 -14.01
CA SER A 30 12.19 15.92 -13.73
C SER A 30 11.44 16.72 -14.80
N VAL A 31 11.58 16.38 -16.08
CA VAL A 31 10.92 17.08 -17.22
C VAL A 31 9.40 16.81 -17.33
N SER A 32 8.79 16.27 -16.26
CA SER A 32 7.34 16.03 -16.17
C SER A 32 6.68 16.63 -14.94
N GLU A 33 7.45 16.96 -13.90
CA GLU A 33 6.92 17.37 -12.60
C GLU A 33 6.49 18.85 -12.64
N ASP A 34 7.38 19.77 -13.06
CA ASP A 34 7.05 21.20 -13.22
C ASP A 34 5.82 21.41 -14.12
N LEU A 35 5.75 20.72 -15.25
CA LEU A 35 4.60 20.78 -16.17
C LEU A 35 3.32 20.19 -15.54
N GLY A 36 3.46 19.25 -14.60
CA GLY A 36 2.35 18.74 -13.80
C GLY A 36 1.87 19.77 -12.78
N VAL A 37 2.81 20.44 -12.09
CA VAL A 37 2.53 21.56 -11.17
C VAL A 37 1.82 22.69 -11.91
N ASP A 38 2.34 23.13 -13.06
CA ASP A 38 1.75 24.18 -13.91
C ASP A 38 0.30 23.87 -14.29
N VAL A 39 0.03 22.67 -14.81
CA VAL A 39 -1.30 22.27 -15.27
C VAL A 39 -2.28 22.16 -14.09
N LEU A 40 -1.85 21.63 -12.94
CA LEU A 40 -2.69 21.56 -11.75
C LEU A 40 -2.96 22.96 -11.15
N THR A 41 -1.96 23.84 -11.16
CA THR A 41 -2.05 25.23 -10.67
C THR A 41 -2.99 26.05 -11.53
N GLN A 42 -2.85 25.97 -12.86
CA GLN A 42 -3.75 26.65 -13.81
C GLN A 42 -5.18 26.12 -13.70
N ALA A 43 -5.37 24.80 -13.54
CA ALA A 43 -6.69 24.21 -13.30
C ALA A 43 -7.31 24.68 -11.98
N ALA A 44 -6.55 24.70 -10.88
CA ALA A 44 -7.02 25.20 -9.58
C ALA A 44 -7.36 26.70 -9.62
N GLN A 45 -6.56 27.51 -10.31
CA GLN A 45 -6.82 28.93 -10.54
C GLN A 45 -8.13 29.14 -11.32
N ALA A 46 -8.32 28.44 -12.45
CA ALA A 46 -9.53 28.54 -13.26
C ALA A 46 -10.78 28.08 -12.50
N LEU A 47 -10.69 26.99 -11.72
CA LEU A 47 -11.79 26.51 -10.88
C LEU A 47 -12.15 27.51 -9.76
N SER A 48 -11.16 28.10 -9.08
CA SER A 48 -11.38 29.10 -8.03
C SER A 48 -12.03 30.37 -8.58
N GLN A 49 -11.54 30.88 -9.72
CA GLN A 49 -12.10 32.05 -10.40
C GLN A 49 -13.55 31.80 -10.85
N SER A 50 -13.83 30.62 -11.42
CA SER A 50 -15.18 30.22 -11.83
C SER A 50 -16.15 30.01 -10.67
N ALA A 51 -15.67 29.64 -9.48
CA ALA A 51 -16.51 29.42 -8.31
C ALA A 51 -16.82 30.73 -7.55
N ASN A 52 -15.83 31.61 -7.39
CA ASN A 52 -15.95 32.81 -6.57
C ASN A 52 -16.32 34.08 -7.33
N GLY A 53 -16.31 34.06 -8.68
CA GLY A 53 -16.67 35.20 -9.51
C GLY A 53 -15.71 36.39 -9.42
N ARG A 54 -14.49 36.16 -8.92
CA ARG A 54 -13.44 37.17 -8.75
C ARG A 54 -12.20 36.80 -9.55
N ASN A 55 -11.55 37.78 -10.16
CA ASN A 55 -10.18 37.66 -10.70
C ASN A 55 -9.14 37.71 -9.56
N GLU A 56 -9.28 36.82 -8.58
CA GLU A 56 -8.23 36.58 -7.59
C GLU A 56 -7.22 35.57 -8.20
N THR A 57 -6.00 36.02 -8.45
CA THR A 57 -4.86 35.15 -8.70
C THR A 57 -4.56 34.37 -7.43
N LEU A 58 -4.69 33.04 -7.47
CA LEU A 58 -4.18 32.20 -6.38
C LEU A 58 -2.67 32.41 -6.24
N PRO A 59 -2.10 32.30 -5.02
CA PRO A 59 -0.67 32.21 -4.82
C PRO A 59 -0.02 31.14 -5.70
N GLU A 60 1.27 31.32 -5.99
CA GLU A 60 2.09 30.31 -6.65
C GLU A 60 2.05 29.00 -5.84
N GLN A 61 1.75 27.89 -6.52
CA GLN A 61 1.63 26.58 -5.89
C GLN A 61 2.84 25.73 -6.21
N PHE A 62 3.25 24.90 -5.25
CA PHE A 62 4.40 24.02 -5.38
C PHE A 62 4.05 22.63 -4.85
N ILE A 63 4.58 21.58 -5.49
CA ILE A 63 4.45 20.20 -5.02
C ILE A 63 5.72 19.81 -4.27
N CYS A 64 5.56 19.40 -3.01
CA CYS A 64 6.61 18.77 -2.23
C CYS A 64 6.91 17.36 -2.76
N VAL A 65 7.84 17.22 -3.72
CA VAL A 65 8.14 15.90 -4.32
C VAL A 65 8.91 14.96 -3.37
N GLN A 66 9.62 15.50 -2.37
CA GLN A 66 10.44 14.73 -1.41
C GLN A 66 9.74 14.43 -0.06
N LEU A 67 8.39 14.41 -0.02
CA LEU A 67 7.64 14.05 1.20
C LEU A 67 8.00 12.66 1.74
N ASN A 68 8.37 11.73 0.85
CA ASN A 68 8.88 10.40 1.21
C ASN A 68 10.23 10.46 1.98
N GLU A 69 11.14 11.36 1.60
CA GLU A 69 12.38 11.67 2.34
C GLU A 69 12.12 12.55 3.58
N SER A 70 10.86 12.86 3.90
CA SER A 70 10.46 13.77 4.98
C SER A 70 11.01 15.19 4.80
N ALA A 71 11.08 15.66 3.56
CA ALA A 71 11.59 16.96 3.16
C ALA A 71 10.60 17.75 2.29
N CYS A 72 10.56 19.07 2.47
CA CYS A 72 10.03 20.01 1.48
C CYS A 72 10.72 21.36 1.65
N SER A 73 11.82 21.57 0.92
CA SER A 73 12.73 22.72 1.05
C SER A 73 12.03 24.09 1.05
N ILE A 74 10.93 24.22 0.30
CA ILE A 74 10.10 25.43 0.20
C ILE A 74 9.51 25.84 1.56
N LEU A 75 9.17 24.89 2.42
CA LEU A 75 8.62 25.16 3.76
C LEU A 75 9.69 25.60 4.78
N LYS A 76 10.99 25.58 4.44
CA LYS A 76 12.08 26.02 5.36
C LYS A 76 11.95 27.49 5.76
N ASN A 77 11.48 28.33 4.85
CA ASN A 77 11.47 29.80 5.01
C ASN A 77 10.06 30.39 5.21
N LEU A 78 9.03 29.55 5.37
CA LEU A 78 7.63 29.96 5.46
C LEU A 78 7.08 29.78 6.88
N GLN A 79 6.73 30.90 7.53
CA GLN A 79 6.03 30.90 8.82
C GLN A 79 4.54 30.53 8.69
N ASN A 80 3.91 30.97 7.59
CA ASN A 80 2.55 30.63 7.21
C ASN A 80 2.56 30.11 5.77
N PHE A 81 1.80 29.06 5.50
CA PHE A 81 1.59 28.51 4.16
C PHE A 81 0.19 27.90 4.05
N THR A 82 -0.29 27.67 2.83
CA THR A 82 -1.58 27.03 2.55
C THR A 82 -1.35 25.68 1.90
N ILE A 83 -1.96 24.64 2.47
CA ILE A 83 -1.94 23.29 1.90
C ILE A 83 -3.21 23.13 1.06
N THR A 84 -3.07 22.90 -0.24
CA THR A 84 -4.17 22.49 -1.12
C THR A 84 -4.14 20.97 -1.25
N ILE A 85 -5.22 20.28 -0.85
CA ILE A 85 -5.32 18.82 -0.93
C ILE A 85 -6.36 18.45 -1.98
N TYR A 86 -5.94 17.83 -3.08
CA TYR A 86 -6.83 17.39 -4.17
C TYR A 86 -7.16 15.90 -4.07
N ASN A 87 -8.45 15.54 -4.16
CA ASN A 87 -8.91 14.15 -4.15
C ASN A 87 -9.31 13.69 -5.56
N GLY A 88 -8.41 12.99 -6.25
CA GLY A 88 -8.66 12.41 -7.58
C GLY A 88 -9.69 11.26 -7.62
N ASN A 89 -10.30 10.86 -6.50
CA ASN A 89 -11.30 9.81 -6.46
C ASN A 89 -12.72 10.34 -6.69
N THR A 90 -13.58 9.53 -7.29
CA THR A 90 -15.03 9.81 -7.45
C THR A 90 -15.85 9.52 -6.18
N ARG A 91 -15.23 9.59 -4.99
CA ARG A 91 -15.83 9.35 -3.67
C ARG A 91 -15.17 10.27 -2.64
N PRO A 92 -15.86 10.66 -1.55
CA PRO A 92 -15.23 11.42 -0.48
C PRO A 92 -14.11 10.60 0.15
N MET A 93 -13.02 11.26 0.54
CA MET A 93 -11.84 10.63 1.12
C MET A 93 -11.50 11.31 2.45
N SER A 94 -11.38 10.50 3.51
CA SER A 94 -10.87 10.95 4.81
C SER A 94 -9.50 10.32 5.05
N THR A 95 -8.47 11.15 5.25
CA THR A 95 -7.08 10.68 5.41
C THR A 95 -6.26 11.54 6.37
N SER A 96 -5.40 10.90 7.16
CA SER A 96 -4.34 11.62 7.86
C SER A 96 -3.34 12.14 6.83
N MET A 97 -2.96 13.40 6.95
CA MET A 97 -1.85 14.03 6.22
C MET A 97 -0.62 14.06 7.12
N SER A 98 0.58 14.06 6.51
CA SER A 98 1.86 14.19 7.21
C SER A 98 2.75 15.15 6.43
N ILE A 99 3.06 16.31 7.03
CA ILE A 99 3.74 17.44 6.36
C ILE A 99 5.06 17.76 7.09
N PRO A 100 6.22 17.71 6.40
CA PRO A 100 7.51 18.15 6.95
C PRO A 100 7.47 19.62 7.40
N ILE A 101 7.93 19.90 8.62
CA ILE A 101 7.96 21.25 9.21
C ILE A 101 9.28 21.54 9.92
N TYR A 102 9.83 22.72 9.65
CA TYR A 102 11.18 23.12 10.10
C TYR A 102 11.18 23.99 11.35
N GLY A 103 10.07 24.67 11.65
CA GLY A 103 9.90 25.39 12.91
C GLY A 103 9.81 24.45 14.12
N ASN A 104 10.13 24.99 15.29
CA ASN A 104 9.86 24.36 16.59
C ASN A 104 8.59 24.88 17.26
N GLU A 105 7.89 25.82 16.62
CA GLU A 105 6.73 26.54 17.14
C GLU A 105 5.46 25.67 17.15
N LYS A 106 4.35 26.23 17.62
CA LYS A 106 3.05 25.55 17.61
C LYS A 106 2.46 25.56 16.20
N TYR A 107 2.70 24.48 15.46
CA TYR A 107 2.01 24.09 14.21
C TYR A 107 0.70 23.34 14.46
N GLN A 108 -0.23 23.59 13.54
CA GLN A 108 -1.45 24.27 13.97
C GLN A 108 -2.37 24.21 12.68
N VAL A 109 -3.66 23.75 12.68
CA VAL A 109 -4.52 23.54 11.47
C VAL A 109 -6.00 24.08 11.53
N TYR A 110 -6.44 24.88 10.52
CA TYR A 110 -7.85 25.30 10.25
C TYR A 110 -8.39 24.51 9.03
N ASP A 111 -9.66 24.70 8.64
CA ASP A 111 -10.25 24.29 7.35
C ASP A 111 -10.45 25.47 6.36
N SER A 112 -11.11 25.23 5.23
CA SER A 112 -11.45 26.26 4.22
C SER A 112 -12.52 27.27 4.69
N ASN A 113 -13.22 26.99 5.78
CA ASN A 113 -14.20 27.86 6.42
C ASN A 113 -13.57 28.66 7.59
N GLY A 114 -12.30 28.42 7.92
CA GLY A 114 -11.60 29.00 9.06
C GLY A 114 -11.87 28.31 10.40
N ALA A 115 -12.54 27.15 10.41
CA ALA A 115 -12.79 26.36 11.61
C ALA A 115 -11.55 25.54 11.99
N THR A 116 -11.27 25.38 13.29
CA THR A 116 -10.09 24.64 13.76
C THR A 116 -10.23 23.12 13.55
N ILE A 117 -9.14 22.46 13.16
CA ILE A 117 -9.02 21.02 13.01
C ILE A 117 -7.92 20.51 13.93
N THR A 118 -8.15 19.38 14.59
CA THR A 118 -7.11 18.74 15.40
C THR A 118 -5.87 18.40 14.56
N SER A 119 -4.76 19.10 14.83
CA SER A 119 -3.42 18.74 14.39
C SER A 119 -2.50 18.43 15.56
N GLN A 120 -1.46 17.65 15.29
CA GLN A 120 -0.41 17.31 16.26
C GLN A 120 0.96 17.29 15.60
N ILE A 121 1.99 17.68 16.34
CA ILE A 121 3.39 17.63 15.87
C ILE A 121 4.07 16.38 16.43
N ILE A 122 4.64 15.56 15.55
CA ILE A 122 5.51 14.44 15.92
C ILE A 122 6.92 14.68 15.40
N SER A 123 7.96 14.24 16.12
CA SER A 123 9.32 14.26 15.57
C SER A 123 9.43 13.34 14.36
N THR A 124 10.17 13.76 13.33
CA THR A 124 10.37 12.97 12.11
C THR A 124 11.15 11.69 12.41
N PHE A 125 10.83 10.58 11.74
CA PHE A 125 11.55 9.31 11.89
C PHE A 125 12.45 9.02 10.68
N VAL A 126 13.76 9.14 10.90
CA VAL A 126 14.81 8.72 9.96
C VAL A 126 15.86 7.95 10.73
N ASN A 127 16.28 6.81 10.19
CA ASN A 127 17.40 6.02 10.70
C ASN A 127 18.72 6.66 10.22
N PRO A 128 19.64 7.07 11.12
CA PRO A 128 20.86 7.78 10.74
C PRO A 128 21.69 7.02 9.70
N GLY A 129 22.08 7.72 8.62
CA GLY A 129 22.90 7.16 7.56
C GLY A 129 22.15 6.35 6.48
N GLN A 130 20.82 6.18 6.58
CA GLN A 130 20.02 5.69 5.45
C GLN A 130 19.83 6.79 4.39
N ILE A 131 19.02 7.80 4.70
CA ILE A 131 18.67 8.88 3.74
C ILE A 131 19.66 10.04 3.91
N ASP A 132 20.44 10.34 2.86
CA ASP A 132 21.29 11.53 2.77
C ASP A 132 20.54 12.66 2.06
N ASN A 133 19.93 13.54 2.86
CA ASN A 133 19.21 14.72 2.40
C ASN A 133 19.31 15.87 3.44
N PRO A 134 19.96 17.01 3.12
CA PRO A 134 20.08 18.17 4.02
C PRO A 134 18.77 18.97 4.20
N ASP A 135 17.71 18.60 3.49
CA ASP A 135 16.37 19.16 3.60
C ASP A 135 15.41 18.31 4.46
N ILE A 136 15.86 17.24 5.14
CA ILE A 136 15.03 16.51 6.12
C ILE A 136 14.51 17.49 7.19
N ALA A 137 13.20 17.51 7.41
CA ALA A 137 12.60 18.31 8.48
C ALA A 137 12.71 17.61 9.84
N PRO A 138 13.02 18.33 10.94
CA PRO A 138 13.12 17.74 12.28
C PRO A 138 11.77 17.26 12.83
N ASN A 139 10.68 17.89 12.38
CA ASN A 139 9.32 17.63 12.85
C ASN A 139 8.39 17.34 11.64
N THR A 140 7.28 16.68 11.93
CA THR A 140 6.19 16.38 10.99
C THR A 140 4.87 16.82 11.62
N LEU A 141 4.09 17.64 10.91
CA LEU A 141 2.74 18.05 11.26
C LEU A 141 1.74 17.00 10.74
N VAL A 142 0.86 16.52 11.61
CA VAL A 142 -0.18 15.53 11.28
C VAL A 142 -1.56 16.13 11.56
N PHE A 143 -2.53 15.89 10.68
CA PHE A 143 -3.94 16.32 10.81
C PHE A 143 -4.86 15.45 9.94
N GLN A 144 -6.17 15.45 10.19
CA GLN A 144 -7.16 14.79 9.30
C GLN A 144 -7.59 15.70 8.14
N ALA A 145 -7.66 15.10 6.95
CA ALA A 145 -8.13 15.70 5.72
C ALA A 145 -9.30 14.90 5.14
N ASP A 146 -10.51 15.36 5.43
CA ASP A 146 -11.71 15.05 4.67
C ASP A 146 -11.74 15.91 3.39
N VAL A 147 -11.95 15.28 2.25
CA VAL A 147 -11.92 15.91 0.93
C VAL A 147 -13.01 15.30 0.05
N ASP A 148 -13.84 16.15 -0.58
CA ASP A 148 -14.95 15.74 -1.42
C ASP A 148 -14.53 15.03 -2.73
N PRO A 149 -15.44 14.31 -3.41
CA PRO A 149 -15.17 13.69 -4.71
C PRO A 149 -14.68 14.72 -5.72
N LEU A 150 -13.50 14.50 -6.32
CA LEU A 150 -12.88 15.40 -7.30
C LEU A 150 -12.67 16.85 -6.79
N GLY A 151 -12.74 17.07 -5.47
CA GLY A 151 -12.66 18.39 -4.84
C GLY A 151 -11.29 18.71 -4.22
N PHE A 152 -11.20 19.88 -3.58
CA PHE A 152 -10.04 20.28 -2.79
C PHE A 152 -10.41 21.01 -1.50
N THR A 153 -9.50 20.99 -0.51
CA THR A 153 -9.60 21.75 0.75
C THR A 153 -8.29 22.49 1.06
N THR A 154 -8.42 23.66 1.69
CA THR A 154 -7.36 24.50 2.27
C THR A 154 -7.31 24.30 3.79
N LYS A 155 -6.13 24.27 4.45
CA LYS A 155 -6.03 24.00 5.90
C LYS A 155 -4.84 24.67 6.66
N ASN A 156 -5.10 25.55 7.67
CA ASN A 156 -4.16 26.65 8.06
C ASN A 156 -4.08 27.19 9.57
N GLN A 157 -3.87 26.44 10.68
CA GLN A 157 -3.75 26.99 12.11
C GLN A 157 -4.74 26.38 13.26
N PRO A 158 -4.74 25.77 14.57
CA PRO A 158 -3.96 25.07 15.74
C PRO A 158 -3.93 23.49 15.98
N GLU A 159 -3.20 22.78 16.91
CA GLU A 159 -2.21 23.11 18.03
C GLU A 159 -1.10 22.07 18.56
N GLU A 160 -1.37 21.01 19.38
CA GLU A 160 -0.40 20.48 20.42
C GLU A 160 0.60 19.30 20.10
N ARG A 161 1.66 19.15 20.92
CA ARG A 161 2.70 18.07 20.87
C ARG A 161 2.38 16.85 21.78
N PRO A 162 2.31 15.60 21.28
CA PRO A 162 2.19 14.38 22.09
C PRO A 162 3.46 14.05 22.90
N LYS A 163 3.32 13.28 23.99
CA LYS A 163 4.44 12.69 24.75
C LYS A 163 4.78 11.29 24.20
N THR A 164 6.07 11.01 24.03
CA THR A 164 6.55 9.65 23.74
C THR A 164 6.20 8.70 24.89
N LEU A 165 5.65 7.53 24.60
CA LEU A 165 5.20 6.56 25.61
C LEU A 165 5.87 5.20 25.40
N SER A 166 6.25 4.54 26.50
CA SER A 166 6.84 3.20 26.49
C SER A 166 5.75 2.11 26.55
N SER A 167 4.88 2.07 25.53
CA SER A 167 3.80 1.07 25.41
C SER A 167 4.13 0.05 24.33
N GLY A 168 4.32 -1.22 24.69
CA GLY A 168 4.51 -2.34 23.74
C GLY A 168 3.26 -2.71 22.91
N VAL A 169 2.29 -1.81 22.83
CA VAL A 169 1.00 -1.96 22.16
C VAL A 169 0.62 -0.63 21.50
N ILE A 170 0.14 -0.70 20.26
CA ILE A 170 -0.56 0.40 19.56
C ILE A 170 -1.95 -0.07 19.13
N SER A 171 -2.95 0.81 19.20
CA SER A 171 -4.35 0.45 18.98
C SER A 171 -5.16 1.62 18.43
N ASN A 172 -6.03 1.36 17.45
CA ASN A 172 -7.13 2.25 17.10
C ASN A 172 -8.47 1.67 17.60
N GLU A 173 -9.59 2.15 17.09
CA GLU A 173 -10.96 1.75 17.46
C GLU A 173 -11.36 0.37 16.92
N LEU A 174 -10.61 -0.19 15.96
CA LEU A 174 -10.95 -1.41 15.22
C LEU A 174 -9.91 -2.53 15.39
N ILE A 175 -8.63 -2.18 15.52
CA ILE A 175 -7.51 -3.12 15.59
C ILE A 175 -6.46 -2.70 16.63
N SER A 176 -5.87 -3.70 17.28
CA SER A 176 -4.80 -3.56 18.27
C SER A 176 -3.62 -4.46 17.91
N LEU A 177 -2.40 -3.94 18.04
CA LEU A 177 -1.15 -4.63 17.71
C LEU A 177 -0.23 -4.66 18.93
N SER A 178 0.27 -5.85 19.28
CA SER A 178 1.24 -6.03 20.38
C SER A 178 2.62 -6.41 19.86
N PHE A 179 3.65 -6.02 20.61
CA PHE A 179 5.06 -6.23 20.28
C PHE A 179 5.74 -7.11 21.34
N ASP A 180 6.67 -7.96 20.92
CA ASP A 180 7.47 -8.81 21.82
C ASP A 180 8.66 -8.06 22.44
N SER A 181 9.35 -8.73 23.37
CA SER A 181 10.57 -8.21 24.02
C SER A 181 11.77 -8.06 23.08
N PHE A 182 11.68 -8.55 21.84
CA PHE A 182 12.69 -8.38 20.79
C PHE A 182 12.33 -7.24 19.82
N GLY A 183 11.20 -6.55 20.04
CA GLY A 183 10.73 -5.44 19.21
C GLY A 183 9.97 -5.86 17.95
N TYR A 184 9.65 -7.14 17.79
CA TYR A 184 8.86 -7.61 16.66
C TYR A 184 7.36 -7.48 16.95
N LEU A 185 6.57 -7.22 15.91
CA LEU A 185 5.12 -7.44 15.95
C LEU A 185 4.87 -8.92 16.31
N SER A 186 4.00 -9.18 17.28
CA SER A 186 3.73 -10.52 17.82
C SER A 186 2.25 -10.91 17.87
N SER A 187 1.34 -9.93 17.85
CA SER A 187 -0.11 -10.15 17.89
C SER A 187 -0.88 -9.07 17.14
N PHE A 188 -1.96 -9.48 16.49
CA PHE A 188 -2.98 -8.61 15.88
C PHE A 188 -4.33 -9.01 16.46
N THR A 189 -5.10 -8.05 16.98
CA THR A 189 -6.45 -8.28 17.49
C THR A 189 -7.45 -7.38 16.78
N ASN A 190 -8.47 -7.98 16.18
CA ASN A 190 -9.65 -7.27 15.69
C ASN A 190 -10.58 -7.00 16.88
N LEU A 191 -10.70 -5.73 17.27
CA LEU A 191 -11.43 -5.30 18.48
C LEU A 191 -12.94 -5.40 18.33
N LYS A 192 -13.45 -5.39 17.09
CA LYS A 192 -14.88 -5.51 16.79
C LYS A 192 -15.39 -6.95 16.96
N THR A 193 -14.57 -7.94 16.60
CA THR A 193 -14.90 -9.37 16.70
C THR A 193 -14.31 -10.05 17.94
N GLY A 194 -13.30 -9.43 18.57
CA GLY A 194 -12.50 -10.05 19.64
C GLY A 194 -11.49 -11.09 19.12
N ALA A 195 -11.34 -11.26 17.79
CA ALA A 195 -10.45 -12.26 17.21
C ALA A 195 -8.98 -11.81 17.29
N THR A 196 -8.19 -12.53 18.08
CA THR A 196 -6.72 -12.36 18.18
C THR A 196 -6.00 -13.41 17.33
N TYR A 197 -5.03 -12.94 16.55
CA TYR A 197 -4.16 -13.75 15.70
C TYR A 197 -2.70 -13.57 16.15
N PRO A 198 -1.94 -14.65 16.39
CA PRO A 198 -0.50 -14.55 16.44
C PRO A 198 -0.01 -14.14 15.04
N ILE A 199 0.78 -13.08 14.96
CA ILE A 199 1.38 -12.63 13.71
C ILE A 199 2.79 -12.13 13.99
N ARG A 200 3.74 -12.51 13.13
CA ARG A 200 5.11 -12.00 13.16
C ARG A 200 5.45 -11.35 11.82
N GLN A 201 6.10 -10.20 11.88
CA GLN A 201 6.66 -9.54 10.72
C GLN A 201 8.16 -9.38 10.92
N GLU A 202 8.93 -9.82 9.93
CA GLU A 202 10.40 -9.86 9.96
C GLU A 202 10.99 -9.49 8.60
N PHE A 203 12.29 -9.21 8.59
CA PHE A 203 13.08 -8.96 7.39
C PHE A 203 14.16 -10.02 7.25
N PHE A 204 14.31 -10.54 6.03
CA PHE A 204 15.31 -11.55 5.67
C PHE A 204 15.98 -11.15 4.36
N TRP A 205 17.01 -11.89 3.95
CA TRP A 205 17.58 -11.77 2.62
C TRP A 205 18.01 -13.13 2.07
N TYR A 206 17.81 -13.30 0.76
CA TYR A 206 18.35 -14.42 0.01
C TYR A 206 19.71 -14.02 -0.60
N PRO A 207 20.80 -14.77 -0.36
CA PRO A 207 22.04 -14.60 -1.09
C PRO A 207 21.79 -14.92 -2.57
N GLY A 208 22.11 -13.98 -3.45
CA GLY A 208 22.04 -14.20 -4.89
C GLY A 208 23.24 -15.00 -5.38
N ASP A 209 23.02 -15.93 -6.31
CA ASP A 209 24.08 -16.64 -7.00
C ASP A 209 24.99 -15.66 -7.77
N ASN A 210 26.25 -15.57 -7.36
CA ASN A 210 27.27 -14.70 -7.96
C ASN A 210 27.72 -15.19 -9.36
N VAL A 211 27.16 -16.28 -9.92
CA VAL A 211 27.32 -16.66 -11.33
C VAL A 211 26.01 -16.70 -12.14
N GLY A 212 24.91 -16.14 -11.63
CA GLY A 212 23.63 -16.12 -12.38
C GLY A 212 22.48 -15.25 -11.87
N SER A 213 22.54 -14.68 -10.66
CA SER A 213 21.54 -13.69 -10.22
C SER A 213 21.76 -12.34 -10.90
N THR A 214 20.85 -11.95 -11.78
CA THR A 214 20.88 -10.71 -12.55
C THR A 214 19.67 -9.81 -12.26
N ALA A 215 19.61 -8.65 -12.91
CA ALA A 215 18.41 -7.80 -12.92
C ALA A 215 17.13 -8.60 -13.27
N TYR A 216 17.20 -9.52 -14.23
CA TYR A 216 16.10 -10.40 -14.63
C TYR A 216 15.95 -11.64 -13.74
N MET A 217 17.07 -12.30 -13.40
CA MET A 217 17.05 -13.62 -12.79
C MET A 217 17.21 -13.53 -11.27
N PHE A 218 16.22 -14.06 -10.55
CA PHE A 218 16.34 -14.35 -9.12
C PHE A 218 16.79 -15.82 -8.97
N LEU A 219 18.08 -16.02 -8.66
CA LEU A 219 18.65 -17.33 -8.36
C LEU A 219 19.23 -17.31 -6.93
N PRO A 220 18.42 -17.63 -5.90
CA PRO A 220 18.88 -17.71 -4.53
C PRO A 220 19.72 -18.98 -4.31
N THR A 221 20.84 -18.87 -3.60
CA THR A 221 21.70 -20.04 -3.29
C THR A 221 21.23 -20.85 -2.09
N LEU A 222 20.26 -20.33 -1.32
CA LEU A 222 19.65 -20.98 -0.14
C LEU A 222 18.13 -21.07 -0.31
N THR A 223 17.51 -22.12 0.25
CA THR A 223 16.05 -22.25 0.32
C THR A 223 15.46 -21.46 1.48
N GLU A 224 16.15 -21.46 2.63
CA GLU A 224 15.84 -20.62 3.78
C GLU A 224 16.63 -19.30 3.70
N PRO A 225 15.98 -18.13 3.85
CA PRO A 225 16.65 -16.85 3.79
C PRO A 225 17.29 -16.49 5.13
N VAL A 226 18.36 -15.69 5.08
CA VAL A 226 19.09 -15.26 6.28
C VAL A 226 18.34 -14.10 6.93
N SER A 227 18.03 -14.19 8.23
CA SER A 227 17.37 -13.09 8.95
C SER A 227 18.28 -11.85 9.04
N VAL A 228 17.68 -10.65 8.98
CA VAL A 228 18.41 -9.37 8.98
C VAL A 228 18.78 -8.91 10.40
N SER A 229 18.05 -9.35 11.44
CA SER A 229 18.39 -9.10 12.85
C SER A 229 17.72 -10.11 13.79
N SER A 230 18.23 -10.27 15.00
CA SER A 230 17.57 -10.98 16.11
C SER A 230 16.88 -10.05 17.12
N LEU A 231 17.10 -8.74 17.01
CA LEU A 231 16.60 -7.71 17.95
C LEU A 231 16.33 -6.40 17.19
N VAL A 232 15.21 -5.74 17.49
CA VAL A 232 14.76 -4.51 16.82
C VAL A 232 14.55 -3.40 17.84
N GLN A 233 15.25 -2.27 17.67
CA GLN A 233 15.07 -1.10 18.52
C GLN A 233 13.73 -0.44 18.17
N THR A 234 12.74 -0.59 19.05
CA THR A 234 11.36 -0.14 18.81
C THR A 234 10.99 0.99 19.76
N THR A 235 10.46 2.08 19.21
CA THR A 235 9.94 3.23 19.95
C THR A 235 8.51 3.51 19.53
N PHE A 236 7.68 4.03 20.44
CA PHE A 236 6.25 4.20 20.18
C PHE A 236 5.81 5.65 20.27
N VAL A 237 5.00 6.06 19.31
CA VAL A 237 4.37 7.39 19.25
C VAL A 237 2.86 7.18 19.25
N ASN A 238 2.19 7.66 20.29
CA ASN A 238 0.75 7.52 20.47
C ASN A 238 0.12 8.92 20.43
N THR A 239 -0.83 9.11 19.53
CA THR A 239 -1.51 10.39 19.25
C THR A 239 -2.99 10.12 18.92
N SER A 240 -3.82 11.15 18.85
CA SER A 240 -5.24 11.00 18.46
C SER A 240 -5.44 10.93 16.93
N LEU A 241 -4.38 11.14 16.14
CA LEU A 241 -4.43 11.21 14.68
C LEU A 241 -3.72 10.04 13.97
N LEU A 242 -2.84 9.35 14.69
CA LEU A 242 -2.19 8.09 14.36
C LEU A 242 -1.55 7.46 15.60
N GLN A 243 -1.21 6.17 15.51
CA GLN A 243 -0.25 5.54 16.42
C GLN A 243 0.81 4.79 15.61
N GLU A 244 2.06 4.84 16.07
CA GLU A 244 3.22 4.27 15.38
C GLU A 244 4.10 3.44 16.31
N ALA A 245 4.55 2.29 15.80
CA ALA A 245 5.72 1.59 16.28
C ALA A 245 6.87 1.80 15.28
N ARG A 246 7.89 2.54 15.69
CA ARG A 246 9.04 2.96 14.89
C ARG A 246 10.23 2.06 15.21
N GLN A 247 10.68 1.32 14.22
CA GLN A 247 11.63 0.23 14.33
C GLN A 247 12.94 0.56 13.59
N ILE A 248 14.06 0.52 14.30
CA ILE A 248 15.40 0.42 13.70
C ILE A 248 15.84 -1.03 13.80
N ILE A 249 15.95 -1.70 12.65
CA ILE A 249 16.31 -3.12 12.55
C ILE A 249 17.84 -3.24 12.49
N ASN A 250 18.49 -2.40 11.69
CA ASN A 250 19.95 -2.18 11.68
C ASN A 250 20.29 -0.84 10.99
N SER A 251 21.56 -0.58 10.70
CA SER A 251 22.04 0.67 10.08
C SER A 251 21.59 0.93 8.63
N TRP A 252 21.02 -0.07 7.94
CA TRP A 252 20.53 0.04 6.55
C TRP A 252 19.07 -0.44 6.40
N LEU A 253 18.36 -0.68 7.51
CA LEU A 253 16.95 -1.10 7.49
C LEU A 253 16.19 -0.53 8.69
N SER A 254 15.13 0.24 8.40
CA SER A 254 14.15 0.72 9.38
C SER A 254 12.72 0.60 8.84
N GLN A 255 11.74 0.66 9.74
CA GLN A 255 10.31 0.56 9.43
C GLN A 255 9.48 1.40 10.40
N THR A 256 8.35 1.95 9.92
CA THR A 256 7.25 2.41 10.78
C THR A 256 6.03 1.54 10.54
N ILE A 257 5.54 0.90 11.59
CA ILE A 257 4.23 0.23 11.60
C ILE A 257 3.21 1.22 12.15
N ARG A 258 2.18 1.56 11.38
CA ARG A 258 1.29 2.69 11.64
C ARG A 258 -0.18 2.27 11.60
N LEU A 259 -0.92 2.71 12.62
CA LEU A 259 -2.37 2.66 12.69
C LEU A 259 -2.94 4.06 12.52
N TYR A 260 -3.99 4.18 11.70
CA TYR A 260 -4.78 5.40 11.54
C TYR A 260 -6.16 5.23 12.20
N PRO A 261 -6.76 6.29 12.79
CA PRO A 261 -8.09 6.21 13.38
C PRO A 261 -9.14 5.63 12.42
N ASN A 262 -10.02 4.78 12.94
CA ASN A 262 -11.16 4.17 12.27
C ASN A 262 -10.83 3.39 10.96
N LYS A 263 -9.59 2.89 10.80
CA LYS A 263 -9.18 2.07 9.66
C LYS A 263 -8.73 0.66 10.11
N PRO A 264 -9.33 -0.43 9.60
CA PRO A 264 -8.96 -1.81 9.96
C PRO A 264 -7.75 -2.30 9.13
N ILE A 265 -6.74 -1.45 8.99
CA ILE A 265 -5.60 -1.62 8.09
C ILE A 265 -4.33 -1.18 8.80
N VAL A 266 -3.29 -2.01 8.73
CA VAL A 266 -1.96 -1.67 9.24
C VAL A 266 -1.09 -1.19 8.10
N GLU A 267 -0.54 0.01 8.19
CA GLU A 267 0.46 0.49 7.23
C GLU A 267 1.87 0.11 7.69
N PHE A 268 2.67 -0.45 6.79
CA PHE A 268 4.08 -0.78 7.00
C PHE A 268 4.92 0.07 6.03
N GLU A 269 5.50 1.16 6.54
CA GLU A 269 6.39 2.06 5.80
C GLU A 269 7.84 1.64 6.05
N TRP A 270 8.47 0.94 5.09
CA TRP A 270 9.83 0.42 5.20
C TRP A 270 10.84 1.32 4.48
N THR A 271 12.09 1.35 4.98
CA THR A 271 13.24 2.02 4.35
C THR A 271 14.41 1.04 4.28
N VAL A 272 14.79 0.62 3.07
CA VAL A 272 15.83 -0.38 2.81
C VAL A 272 16.98 0.26 2.03
N GLY A 273 18.17 0.23 2.61
CA GLY A 273 19.42 0.68 2.00
C GLY A 273 20.18 1.72 2.86
N PRO A 274 21.45 2.01 2.53
CA PRO A 274 22.21 1.42 1.42
C PRO A 274 22.61 -0.03 1.75
N ILE A 275 22.25 -0.99 0.88
CA ILE A 275 22.52 -2.41 1.14
C ILE A 275 24.04 -2.62 1.11
N PRO A 276 24.70 -3.11 2.18
CA PRO A 276 26.15 -3.28 2.19
C PRO A 276 26.62 -4.19 1.05
N LYS A 277 27.64 -3.77 0.28
CA LYS A 277 28.18 -4.56 -0.84
C LYS A 277 28.80 -5.88 -0.37
N GLU A 278 29.46 -5.83 0.78
CA GLU A 278 30.35 -6.88 1.25
C GLU A 278 29.79 -7.64 2.46
N ASN A 279 30.54 -8.65 2.90
CA ASN A 279 30.39 -9.34 4.17
C ASN A 279 31.51 -8.92 5.15
N ASN A 280 31.58 -9.55 6.32
CA ASN A 280 32.62 -9.32 7.34
C ASN A 280 34.04 -9.79 6.94
N THR A 281 34.22 -10.32 5.72
CA THR A 281 35.52 -10.69 5.14
C THR A 281 35.87 -9.84 3.90
N ASN A 282 35.17 -8.72 3.70
CA ASN A 282 35.30 -7.82 2.54
C ASN A 282 35.05 -8.49 1.18
N ALA A 283 34.33 -9.62 1.15
CA ALA A 283 33.92 -10.29 -0.07
C ALA A 283 32.56 -9.76 -0.54
N GLN A 284 32.44 -9.41 -1.82
CA GLN A 284 31.18 -8.96 -2.42
C GLN A 284 30.12 -10.05 -2.36
N ILE A 285 28.91 -9.70 -1.93
CA ILE A 285 27.82 -10.64 -1.71
C ILE A 285 26.49 -10.05 -2.16
N SER A 286 25.94 -10.64 -3.22
CA SER A 286 24.63 -10.28 -3.78
C SER A 286 23.51 -10.57 -2.77
N LYS A 287 22.66 -9.58 -2.47
CA LYS A 287 21.55 -9.70 -1.50
C LYS A 287 20.21 -9.33 -2.15
N ASN A 288 19.22 -10.22 -2.01
CA ASN A 288 17.82 -9.96 -2.37
C ASN A 288 17.06 -9.79 -1.05
N ILE A 289 16.68 -8.56 -0.69
CA ILE A 289 16.05 -8.23 0.60
C ILE A 289 14.55 -8.50 0.52
N ILE A 290 14.01 -9.22 1.50
CA ILE A 290 12.59 -9.55 1.59
C ILE A 290 12.02 -9.15 2.96
N THR A 291 10.71 -8.98 3.04
CA THR A 291 9.97 -9.06 4.29
C THR A 291 9.02 -10.26 4.27
N LYS A 292 8.80 -10.87 5.44
CA LYS A 292 7.77 -11.90 5.63
C LYS A 292 6.71 -11.43 6.61
N TYR A 293 5.44 -11.66 6.27
CA TYR A 293 4.28 -11.57 7.16
C TYR A 293 3.82 -13.00 7.44
N MET A 294 3.80 -13.39 8.72
CA MET A 294 3.69 -14.78 9.13
C MET A 294 2.60 -14.94 10.19
N VAL A 295 1.49 -15.57 9.83
CA VAL A 295 0.36 -15.92 10.71
C VAL A 295 0.36 -17.43 10.89
N PRO A 296 1.09 -18.00 11.89
CA PRO A 296 1.33 -19.44 11.98
C PRO A 296 0.08 -20.29 12.26
N THR A 297 -1.06 -19.67 12.54
CA THR A 297 -2.36 -20.34 12.68
C THR A 297 -3.17 -20.42 11.38
N LEU A 298 -2.77 -19.70 10.32
CA LEU A 298 -3.48 -19.67 9.04
C LEU A 298 -2.96 -20.79 8.12
N ASN A 299 -3.81 -21.72 7.69
CA ASN A 299 -3.41 -22.83 6.81
C ASN A 299 -4.00 -22.74 5.39
N ASN A 300 -3.28 -22.06 4.50
CA ASN A 300 -3.66 -21.90 3.09
C ASN A 300 -3.30 -23.10 2.18
N SER A 301 -2.78 -24.22 2.72
CA SER A 301 -2.56 -25.47 1.98
C SER A 301 -1.80 -25.33 0.65
N GLY A 302 -0.80 -24.45 0.61
CA GLY A 302 -0.01 -24.12 -0.57
C GLY A 302 -0.69 -23.25 -1.64
N VAL A 303 -1.91 -22.76 -1.40
CA VAL A 303 -2.66 -21.90 -2.32
C VAL A 303 -2.54 -20.44 -1.92
N PHE A 304 -2.28 -19.55 -2.88
CA PHE A 304 -2.22 -18.11 -2.66
C PHE A 304 -2.68 -17.38 -3.92
N TYR A 305 -2.97 -16.08 -3.85
CA TYR A 305 -3.44 -15.31 -5.00
C TYR A 305 -2.58 -14.07 -5.20
N THR A 306 -2.21 -13.78 -6.46
CA THR A 306 -1.56 -12.51 -6.83
C THR A 306 -2.35 -11.79 -7.91
N ASP A 307 -2.35 -10.46 -7.91
CA ASP A 307 -3.09 -9.71 -8.91
C ASP A 307 -2.41 -9.69 -10.29
N SER A 308 -3.20 -9.54 -11.34
CA SER A 308 -2.72 -9.20 -12.69
C SER A 308 -2.97 -7.72 -12.94
N ASN A 309 -1.89 -6.93 -12.87
CA ASN A 309 -1.85 -5.52 -13.30
C ASN A 309 -2.89 -4.63 -12.59
N GLY A 310 -3.09 -4.82 -11.28
CA GLY A 310 -4.08 -4.15 -10.46
C GLY A 310 -5.47 -4.79 -10.48
N ARG A 311 -5.77 -5.67 -11.43
CA ARG A 311 -7.15 -6.06 -11.80
C ARG A 311 -7.59 -7.38 -11.19
N GLN A 312 -7.55 -8.47 -11.94
CA GLN A 312 -8.03 -9.79 -11.52
C GLN A 312 -7.06 -10.46 -10.54
N MET A 313 -7.58 -11.19 -9.56
CA MET A 313 -6.76 -12.10 -8.73
C MET A 313 -6.54 -13.40 -9.49
N VAL A 314 -5.31 -13.90 -9.50
CA VAL A 314 -4.92 -15.15 -10.15
C VAL A 314 -4.45 -16.14 -9.09
N GLN A 315 -5.14 -17.29 -9.01
CA GLN A 315 -4.77 -18.37 -8.10
C GLN A 315 -3.40 -18.94 -8.49
N ARG A 316 -2.53 -19.06 -7.49
CA ARG A 316 -1.23 -19.73 -7.52
C ARG A 316 -1.31 -20.95 -6.61
N LYS A 317 -0.49 -21.96 -6.90
CA LYS A 317 -0.26 -23.08 -5.99
C LYS A 317 1.22 -23.39 -5.94
N ARG A 318 1.77 -23.45 -4.72
CA ARG A 318 3.18 -23.74 -4.45
C ARG A 318 3.57 -25.10 -5.04
N ASN A 319 4.72 -25.13 -5.72
CA ASN A 319 5.31 -26.31 -6.35
C ASN A 319 4.39 -27.02 -7.37
N TYR A 320 3.53 -26.27 -8.07
CA TYR A 320 2.54 -26.83 -8.99
C TYR A 320 2.43 -26.04 -10.30
N GLN A 321 2.15 -26.76 -11.39
CA GLN A 321 1.76 -26.21 -12.68
C GLN A 321 0.59 -27.03 -13.25
N LYS A 322 -0.32 -26.36 -13.98
CA LYS A 322 -1.51 -26.98 -14.58
C LYS A 322 -1.24 -27.67 -15.92
N TYR A 323 -0.31 -27.13 -16.71
CA TYR A 323 -0.15 -27.49 -18.14
C TYR A 323 1.04 -28.38 -18.47
N TYR A 324 1.97 -28.60 -17.53
CA TYR A 324 3.13 -29.48 -17.70
C TYR A 324 3.58 -30.06 -16.35
N GLN A 325 4.33 -31.17 -16.40
CA GLN A 325 4.92 -31.79 -15.20
C GLN A 325 5.93 -30.83 -14.57
N PHE A 326 5.68 -30.41 -13.34
CA PHE A 326 6.52 -29.44 -12.63
C PHE A 326 7.68 -30.13 -11.91
N THR A 327 8.91 -29.91 -12.39
CA THR A 327 10.14 -30.35 -11.71
C THR A 327 10.74 -29.18 -10.94
N ASN A 328 10.77 -29.28 -9.60
CA ASN A 328 11.07 -28.16 -8.72
C ASN A 328 12.57 -27.90 -8.51
N ILE A 329 13.27 -27.51 -9.58
CA ILE A 329 14.74 -27.27 -9.55
C ILE A 329 15.11 -26.01 -8.75
N GLN A 330 14.19 -25.04 -8.65
CA GLN A 330 14.40 -23.75 -7.98
C GLN A 330 13.23 -23.45 -7.01
N PRO A 331 13.19 -24.11 -5.83
CA PRO A 331 12.00 -24.14 -4.95
C PRO A 331 11.57 -22.78 -4.40
N VAL A 332 12.48 -21.80 -4.34
CA VAL A 332 12.15 -20.41 -3.98
C VAL A 332 11.68 -19.66 -5.23
N ALA A 333 12.57 -19.46 -6.20
CA ALA A 333 12.33 -18.58 -7.34
C ALA A 333 11.20 -19.04 -8.27
N ALA A 334 11.00 -20.35 -8.47
CA ALA A 334 9.92 -20.87 -9.31
C ALA A 334 8.50 -20.67 -8.72
N ASN A 335 8.42 -20.24 -7.45
CA ASN A 335 7.18 -19.87 -6.78
C ASN A 335 7.00 -18.35 -6.60
N TYR A 336 7.95 -17.53 -7.05
CA TYR A 336 7.80 -16.07 -7.03
C TYR A 336 6.93 -15.61 -8.21
N TYR A 337 5.97 -14.73 -7.92
CA TYR A 337 5.08 -14.14 -8.91
C TYR A 337 5.11 -12.61 -8.82
N PRO A 338 4.83 -11.90 -9.93
CA PRO A 338 4.52 -10.47 -9.87
C PRO A 338 3.32 -10.22 -8.95
N ILE A 339 3.46 -9.19 -8.13
CA ILE A 339 2.39 -8.60 -7.31
C ILE A 339 2.35 -7.09 -7.61
N PRO A 340 1.67 -6.68 -8.70
CA PRO A 340 1.57 -5.27 -9.08
C PRO A 340 0.80 -4.38 -8.10
N SER A 341 -0.07 -4.95 -7.27
CA SER A 341 -0.81 -4.22 -6.23
C SER A 341 -1.13 -5.02 -4.96
N ARG A 342 -1.24 -6.36 -5.00
CA ARG A 342 -1.62 -7.17 -3.84
C ARG A 342 -1.38 -8.69 -3.95
N ILE A 343 -1.17 -9.30 -2.80
CA ILE A 343 -1.10 -10.75 -2.57
C ILE A 343 -2.03 -11.15 -1.42
N THR A 344 -2.69 -12.31 -1.51
CA THR A 344 -3.52 -12.86 -0.43
C THR A 344 -3.26 -14.33 -0.17
N ILE A 345 -3.42 -14.73 1.10
CA ILE A 345 -3.56 -16.11 1.56
C ILE A 345 -4.80 -16.23 2.45
N GLN A 346 -5.45 -17.38 2.45
CA GLN A 346 -6.68 -17.60 3.22
C GLN A 346 -6.82 -19.08 3.58
N ASP A 347 -7.51 -19.34 4.69
CA ASP A 347 -7.98 -20.68 5.08
C ASP A 347 -9.51 -20.68 5.26
N SER A 348 -10.07 -21.66 5.99
CA SER A 348 -11.51 -21.71 6.26
C SER A 348 -12.03 -20.56 7.13
N ASN A 349 -11.16 -19.96 7.93
CA ASN A 349 -11.53 -19.06 9.02
C ASN A 349 -11.13 -17.61 8.73
N SER A 350 -9.96 -17.41 8.11
CA SER A 350 -9.25 -16.14 8.05
C SER A 350 -8.57 -15.87 6.71
N THR A 351 -8.47 -14.59 6.38
CA THR A 351 -7.76 -14.08 5.19
C THR A 351 -6.71 -13.06 5.61
N LEU A 352 -5.49 -13.24 5.12
CA LEU A 352 -4.41 -12.26 5.16
C LEU A 352 -4.24 -11.67 3.75
N ALA A 353 -4.36 -10.35 3.63
CA ALA A 353 -4.10 -9.61 2.40
C ALA A 353 -3.01 -8.56 2.65
N VAL A 354 -2.06 -8.46 1.72
CA VAL A 354 -1.02 -7.43 1.72
C VAL A 354 -1.08 -6.68 0.39
N LEU A 355 -1.36 -5.39 0.46
CA LEU A 355 -1.36 -4.46 -0.67
C LEU A 355 -0.01 -3.73 -0.73
N THR A 356 0.42 -3.32 -1.92
CA THR A 356 1.73 -2.68 -2.17
C THR A 356 1.60 -1.33 -2.86
N ASP A 357 2.50 -0.39 -2.57
CA ASP A 357 2.54 0.94 -3.22
C ASP A 357 3.14 0.91 -4.65
N ARG A 358 3.83 -0.17 -5.00
CA ARG A 358 4.46 -0.42 -6.31
C ARG A 358 4.39 -1.91 -6.66
N SER A 359 4.89 -2.26 -7.84
CA SER A 359 5.03 -3.66 -8.25
C SER A 359 6.24 -4.32 -7.56
N HIS A 360 6.01 -5.47 -6.93
CA HIS A 360 7.06 -6.31 -6.35
C HIS A 360 7.02 -7.74 -6.94
N GLY A 361 8.02 -8.55 -6.57
CA GLY A 361 7.91 -10.01 -6.60
C GLY A 361 7.55 -10.55 -5.22
N GLY A 362 6.65 -11.52 -5.13
CA GLY A 362 6.23 -12.12 -3.87
C GLY A 362 5.71 -13.56 -3.99
N SER A 363 5.56 -14.24 -2.84
CA SER A 363 5.18 -15.65 -2.77
C SER A 363 4.54 -16.05 -1.43
N SER A 364 4.10 -17.31 -1.33
CA SER A 364 3.74 -18.02 -0.10
C SER A 364 4.47 -19.36 -0.06
N LEU A 365 5.75 -19.33 0.33
CA LEU A 365 6.64 -20.51 0.34
C LEU A 365 6.35 -21.50 1.47
N VAL A 366 5.72 -21.02 2.55
CA VAL A 366 5.25 -21.81 3.69
C VAL A 366 3.83 -21.37 4.01
N ASP A 367 2.99 -22.28 4.50
CA ASP A 367 1.60 -21.94 4.82
C ASP A 367 1.55 -21.00 6.03
N GLY A 368 0.58 -20.07 5.98
CA GLY A 368 0.50 -18.94 6.90
C GLY A 368 1.49 -17.81 6.61
N GLN A 369 2.35 -17.93 5.59
CA GLN A 369 3.34 -16.91 5.25
C GLN A 369 3.07 -16.24 3.90
N VAL A 370 3.23 -14.92 3.87
CA VAL A 370 3.40 -14.08 2.67
C VAL A 370 4.80 -13.48 2.72
N GLU A 371 5.56 -13.60 1.64
CA GLU A 371 6.86 -12.91 1.50
C GLU A 371 6.92 -12.03 0.26
N ILE A 372 7.57 -10.86 0.41
CA ILE A 372 7.65 -9.80 -0.61
C ILE A 372 9.09 -9.30 -0.69
N MET A 373 9.63 -9.24 -1.91
CA MET A 373 10.98 -8.72 -2.18
C MET A 373 10.96 -7.20 -2.31
N LEU A 374 11.71 -6.53 -1.44
CA LEU A 374 11.70 -5.07 -1.28
C LEU A 374 12.77 -4.36 -2.12
N HIS A 375 13.97 -4.93 -2.15
CA HIS A 375 15.15 -4.35 -2.82
C HIS A 375 16.17 -5.43 -3.17
N ARG A 376 17.02 -5.20 -4.17
CA ARG A 376 18.05 -6.14 -4.64
C ARG A 376 19.35 -5.39 -4.88
N ARG A 377 20.50 -5.98 -4.51
CA ARG A 377 21.82 -5.51 -4.91
C ARG A 377 22.68 -6.69 -5.30
N LEU A 378 23.14 -6.74 -6.55
CA LEU A 378 23.74 -7.92 -7.18
C LEU A 378 25.02 -7.55 -7.92
N PHE A 379 26.05 -8.38 -7.80
CA PHE A 379 27.40 -8.10 -8.34
C PHE A 379 27.82 -9.03 -9.47
N TYR A 380 26.97 -9.97 -9.89
CA TYR A 380 27.21 -10.73 -11.12
C TYR A 380 27.05 -9.80 -12.34
N ASN A 381 27.96 -9.96 -13.30
CA ASN A 381 28.02 -9.16 -14.51
C ASN A 381 28.53 -10.05 -15.65
N ASP A 382 27.78 -10.13 -16.76
CA ASP A 382 28.17 -10.86 -17.96
C ASP A 382 28.22 -9.93 -19.20
N SER A 383 28.38 -10.49 -20.39
CA SER A 383 28.47 -9.72 -21.64
C SER A 383 27.11 -9.26 -22.21
N ALA A 384 26.00 -9.63 -21.58
CA ALA A 384 24.63 -9.32 -22.00
C ALA A 384 23.79 -8.60 -20.92
N VAL A 385 24.16 -8.69 -19.64
CA VAL A 385 23.44 -8.07 -18.51
C VAL A 385 24.39 -7.35 -17.56
N GLN A 386 24.15 -6.04 -17.38
CA GLN A 386 24.84 -5.22 -16.39
C GLN A 386 24.46 -5.64 -14.95
N MET A 387 25.43 -5.58 -14.04
CA MET A 387 25.21 -5.76 -12.59
C MET A 387 24.14 -4.82 -12.02
N LEU A 388 23.32 -5.33 -11.10
CA LEU A 388 22.30 -4.53 -10.38
C LEU A 388 22.94 -3.90 -9.13
N ASP A 389 23.85 -2.95 -9.35
CA ASP A 389 24.55 -2.18 -8.31
C ASP A 389 24.19 -0.68 -8.40
N GLU A 390 22.92 -0.35 -8.12
CA GLU A 390 22.44 1.03 -8.14
C GLU A 390 23.17 1.88 -7.08
N PRO A 391 23.87 2.96 -7.45
CA PRO A 391 24.79 3.67 -6.54
C PRO A 391 24.10 4.62 -5.55
N GLY A 392 22.87 5.07 -5.83
CA GLY A 392 22.22 6.14 -5.05
C GLY A 392 22.87 7.52 -5.25
N ARG A 393 22.43 8.52 -4.48
CA ARG A 393 22.92 9.92 -4.55
C ARG A 393 24.39 10.07 -4.11
N ASP A 394 24.84 9.22 -3.19
CA ASP A 394 26.12 9.32 -2.48
C ASP A 394 27.13 8.21 -2.84
N GLY A 395 26.79 7.34 -3.81
CA GLY A 395 27.60 6.18 -4.22
C GLY A 395 27.58 4.99 -3.25
N ARG A 396 27.03 5.13 -2.04
CA ARG A 396 27.00 4.05 -1.04
C ARG A 396 26.00 2.95 -1.41
N GLY A 397 24.96 3.28 -2.18
CA GLY A 397 23.95 2.38 -2.71
C GLY A 397 22.54 2.99 -2.66
N LEU A 398 21.69 2.67 -3.63
CA LEU A 398 20.33 3.18 -3.66
C LEU A 398 19.56 2.78 -2.40
N VAL A 399 18.91 3.76 -1.78
CA VAL A 399 18.01 3.59 -0.65
C VAL A 399 16.58 3.77 -1.14
N VAL A 400 15.74 2.77 -0.87
CA VAL A 400 14.34 2.77 -1.26
C VAL A 400 13.44 2.83 -0.04
N ARG A 401 12.46 3.73 -0.07
CA ARG A 401 11.36 3.81 0.90
C ARG A 401 10.06 3.48 0.19
N GLY A 402 9.21 2.70 0.85
CA GLY A 402 7.92 2.28 0.30
C GLY A 402 6.94 1.77 1.36
N LYS A 403 5.71 1.51 0.93
CA LYS A 403 4.60 1.15 1.80
C LYS A 403 3.93 -0.16 1.38
N HIS A 404 3.61 -0.97 2.38
CA HIS A 404 2.59 -2.01 2.29
C HIS A 404 1.41 -1.69 3.21
N TRP A 405 0.24 -2.21 2.88
CA TRP A 405 -0.93 -2.18 3.76
C TRP A 405 -1.43 -3.60 4.00
N LEU A 406 -1.48 -3.99 5.27
CA LEU A 406 -1.89 -5.32 5.71
C LEU A 406 -3.31 -5.28 6.25
N ILE A 407 -4.10 -6.25 5.79
CA ILE A 407 -5.44 -6.56 6.28
C ILE A 407 -5.43 -8.01 6.76
N LEU A 408 -5.85 -8.24 8.00
CA LEU A 408 -6.05 -9.56 8.57
C LEU A 408 -7.43 -9.59 9.22
N SER A 409 -8.30 -10.46 8.76
CA SER A 409 -9.68 -10.55 9.25
C SER A 409 -10.24 -11.97 9.10
N PRO A 410 -11.35 -12.28 9.79
CA PRO A 410 -12.15 -13.45 9.43
C PRO A 410 -12.73 -13.30 8.01
N ASN A 411 -13.14 -14.41 7.39
CA ASN A 411 -13.50 -14.47 5.96
C ASN A 411 -14.78 -13.71 5.56
N ASP A 412 -15.72 -13.54 6.49
CA ASP A 412 -16.94 -12.75 6.32
C ASP A 412 -16.64 -11.24 6.23
N GLU A 413 -15.78 -10.73 7.12
CA GLU A 413 -15.29 -9.35 7.06
C GLU A 413 -14.34 -9.11 5.88
N ALA A 414 -13.48 -10.08 5.54
CA ALA A 414 -12.54 -9.99 4.42
C ALA A 414 -13.27 -9.71 3.09
N THR A 415 -14.40 -10.39 2.88
CA THR A 415 -15.19 -10.22 1.67
C THR A 415 -15.92 -8.87 1.64
N THR A 416 -16.26 -8.32 2.80
CA THR A 416 -16.85 -6.97 2.93
C THR A 416 -15.83 -5.85 2.66
N LEU A 417 -14.55 -6.08 2.96
CA LEU A 417 -13.46 -5.16 2.60
C LEU A 417 -13.18 -5.16 1.08
N HIS A 418 -13.35 -6.29 0.40
CA HIS A 418 -13.19 -6.36 -1.05
C HIS A 418 -14.46 -5.97 -1.84
N ARG A 419 -15.66 -6.09 -1.26
CA ARG A 419 -16.95 -5.74 -1.88
C ARG A 419 -17.77 -4.87 -0.95
N SER A 420 -18.03 -3.61 -1.34
CA SER A 420 -18.65 -2.56 -0.51
C SER A 420 -20.05 -2.85 0.08
N PHE A 421 -20.64 -4.01 -0.19
CA PHE A 421 -21.95 -4.44 0.32
C PHE A 421 -21.95 -5.83 0.97
N GLY A 422 -20.80 -6.52 1.06
CA GLY A 422 -20.65 -7.76 1.82
C GLY A 422 -21.17 -9.06 1.19
N ALA A 423 -21.36 -9.13 -0.13
CA ALA A 423 -21.78 -10.37 -0.81
C ALA A 423 -20.64 -11.40 -0.81
N VAL A 424 -20.89 -12.62 -0.36
CA VAL A 424 -19.90 -13.71 -0.21
C VAL A 424 -19.55 -14.36 -1.55
N GLY A 425 -20.54 -14.66 -2.40
CA GLY A 425 -20.30 -15.20 -3.74
C GLY A 425 -19.74 -16.64 -3.77
N ASP A 426 -20.06 -17.47 -2.78
CA ASP A 426 -19.65 -18.87 -2.65
C ASP A 426 -20.63 -19.88 -3.32
N GLY A 427 -21.86 -19.46 -3.60
CA GLY A 427 -22.97 -20.26 -4.14
C GLY A 427 -23.86 -20.89 -3.07
N ILE A 428 -23.61 -20.59 -1.78
CA ILE A 428 -24.23 -21.24 -0.62
C ILE A 428 -24.82 -20.19 0.34
N THR A 429 -24.12 -19.08 0.54
CA THR A 429 -24.53 -17.97 1.40
C THR A 429 -25.54 -17.06 0.68
N ASN A 430 -26.60 -16.67 1.39
CA ASN A 430 -27.70 -15.89 0.83
C ASN A 430 -27.34 -14.39 0.69
N ASP A 431 -26.80 -14.02 -0.46
CA ASP A 431 -26.31 -12.68 -0.80
C ASP A 431 -27.44 -11.65 -1.08
N THR A 432 -28.71 -12.04 -0.96
CA THR A 432 -29.87 -11.18 -1.29
C THR A 432 -29.81 -9.79 -0.68
N LYS A 433 -29.38 -9.66 0.58
CA LYS A 433 -29.25 -8.34 1.24
C LYS A 433 -28.14 -7.52 0.58
N ALA A 434 -26.95 -8.10 0.41
CA ALA A 434 -25.79 -7.42 -0.17
C ALA A 434 -26.04 -6.95 -1.61
N VAL A 435 -26.66 -7.81 -2.43
CA VAL A 435 -27.03 -7.48 -3.81
C VAL A 435 -28.11 -6.40 -3.86
N ARG A 436 -29.13 -6.47 -2.99
CA ARG A 436 -30.17 -5.44 -2.87
C ARG A 436 -29.59 -4.09 -2.44
N ASP A 437 -28.67 -4.07 -1.47
CA ASP A 437 -28.02 -2.85 -1.00
C ASP A 437 -27.14 -2.24 -2.11
N ALA A 438 -26.45 -3.06 -2.91
CA ALA A 438 -25.68 -2.60 -4.07
C ALA A 438 -26.58 -1.98 -5.17
N LEU A 439 -27.70 -2.62 -5.50
CA LEU A 439 -28.71 -2.12 -6.43
C LEU A 439 -29.31 -0.79 -5.93
N MET A 440 -29.67 -0.73 -4.64
CA MET A 440 -30.21 0.49 -4.01
C MET A 440 -29.19 1.63 -3.94
N ALA A 441 -27.90 1.34 -3.80
CA ALA A 441 -26.85 2.36 -3.86
C ALA A 441 -26.70 2.92 -5.28
N ALA A 442 -26.66 2.07 -6.30
CA ALA A 442 -26.63 2.49 -7.71
C ALA A 442 -27.89 3.29 -8.10
N TYR A 443 -29.05 2.92 -7.58
CA TYR A 443 -30.28 3.70 -7.77
C TYR A 443 -30.20 5.10 -7.12
N LYS A 444 -29.70 5.18 -5.88
CA LYS A 444 -29.54 6.46 -5.14
C LYS A 444 -28.56 7.41 -5.81
N THR A 445 -27.61 6.93 -6.62
CA THR A 445 -26.71 7.75 -7.45
C THR A 445 -27.30 8.13 -8.82
N ASN A 446 -28.62 8.03 -9.00
CA ASN A 446 -29.35 8.24 -10.27
C ASN A 446 -28.93 7.29 -11.41
N GLY A 447 -28.35 6.14 -11.04
CA GLY A 447 -27.82 5.14 -11.96
C GLY A 447 -26.42 4.65 -11.57
N GLY A 448 -26.01 3.53 -12.15
CA GLY A 448 -24.71 2.91 -11.86
C GLY A 448 -24.56 1.51 -12.44
N ARG A 449 -23.40 0.88 -12.23
CA ARG A 449 -23.09 -0.49 -12.69
C ARG A 449 -22.85 -1.39 -11.48
N VAL A 450 -23.70 -2.41 -11.29
CA VAL A 450 -23.52 -3.44 -10.27
C VAL A 450 -22.87 -4.66 -10.92
N ILE A 451 -21.68 -5.01 -10.46
CA ILE A 451 -20.82 -6.05 -11.04
C ILE A 451 -20.89 -7.32 -10.20
N PHE A 452 -21.12 -8.46 -10.85
CA PHE A 452 -21.02 -9.79 -10.25
C PHE A 452 -19.74 -10.42 -10.81
N ASP A 453 -18.67 -10.44 -10.01
CA ASP A 453 -17.33 -10.78 -10.50
C ASP A 453 -17.18 -12.23 -10.98
N ALA A 454 -16.34 -12.43 -11.99
CA ALA A 454 -16.02 -13.75 -12.53
C ALA A 454 -15.32 -14.62 -11.49
N GLY A 455 -15.63 -15.93 -11.51
CA GLY A 455 -15.11 -16.91 -10.55
C GLY A 455 -15.96 -17.07 -9.28
N TYR A 456 -17.03 -16.30 -9.12
CA TYR A 456 -17.93 -16.34 -7.96
C TYR A 456 -19.36 -16.74 -8.34
N GLN A 457 -20.11 -17.22 -7.36
CA GLN A 457 -21.49 -17.71 -7.49
C GLN A 457 -22.37 -17.02 -6.44
N PHE A 458 -23.29 -16.16 -6.84
CA PHE A 458 -24.08 -15.34 -5.91
C PHE A 458 -25.48 -15.94 -5.74
N LEU A 459 -25.75 -16.57 -4.59
CA LEU A 459 -27.06 -17.13 -4.27
C LEU A 459 -27.99 -16.02 -3.76
N THR A 460 -29.07 -15.74 -4.48
CA THR A 460 -29.93 -14.58 -4.22
C THR A 460 -31.40 -14.83 -4.58
N GLY A 461 -32.30 -14.23 -3.80
CA GLY A 461 -33.70 -14.03 -4.18
C GLY A 461 -33.87 -12.97 -5.28
N PRO A 462 -35.12 -12.57 -5.60
CA PRO A 462 -35.43 -11.72 -6.74
C PRO A 462 -34.69 -10.39 -6.77
N LEU A 463 -34.09 -10.09 -7.92
CA LEU A 463 -33.37 -8.85 -8.18
C LEU A 463 -34.34 -7.78 -8.68
N ASN A 464 -34.60 -6.76 -7.88
CA ASN A 464 -35.35 -5.58 -8.33
C ASN A 464 -34.37 -4.59 -9.00
N VAL A 465 -34.31 -4.64 -10.33
CA VAL A 465 -33.45 -3.76 -11.13
C VAL A 465 -34.23 -2.50 -11.49
N THR A 466 -33.93 -1.40 -10.81
CA THR A 466 -34.53 -0.09 -11.10
C THR A 466 -33.89 0.57 -12.32
N SER A 467 -34.59 1.57 -12.88
CA SER A 467 -34.11 2.35 -14.03
C SER A 467 -32.71 2.93 -13.80
N ASN A 468 -31.94 3.04 -14.89
CA ASN A 468 -30.55 3.53 -14.93
C ASN A 468 -29.51 2.64 -14.22
N VAL A 469 -29.87 1.46 -13.71
CA VAL A 469 -28.92 0.50 -13.14
C VAL A 469 -28.55 -0.58 -14.16
N ILE A 470 -27.25 -0.74 -14.43
CA ILE A 470 -26.68 -1.78 -15.30
C ILE A 470 -26.24 -2.98 -14.45
N LEU A 471 -26.83 -4.14 -14.69
CA LEU A 471 -26.29 -5.43 -14.22
C LEU A 471 -25.13 -5.87 -15.13
N ASP A 472 -23.98 -6.16 -14.54
CA ASP A 472 -22.77 -6.62 -15.23
C ASP A 472 -22.36 -7.99 -14.67
N VAL A 473 -22.98 -9.03 -15.22
CA VAL A 473 -22.85 -10.41 -14.74
C VAL A 473 -21.68 -11.11 -15.42
N ARG A 474 -20.59 -11.34 -14.66
CA ARG A 474 -19.37 -12.01 -15.12
C ARG A 474 -19.11 -13.33 -14.37
N GLY A 475 -19.62 -13.46 -13.15
CA GLY A 475 -19.78 -14.70 -12.41
C GLY A 475 -21.14 -15.36 -12.67
N THR A 476 -21.55 -16.25 -11.76
CA THR A 476 -22.86 -16.92 -11.80
C THR A 476 -23.81 -16.27 -10.79
N ILE A 477 -25.09 -16.14 -11.15
CA ILE A 477 -26.17 -15.80 -10.21
C ILE A 477 -27.03 -17.05 -10.06
N ILE A 478 -27.26 -17.49 -8.82
CA ILE A 478 -28.07 -18.65 -8.48
C ILE A 478 -29.34 -18.13 -7.79
N ALA A 479 -30.51 -18.57 -8.25
CA ALA A 479 -31.77 -18.24 -7.60
C ALA A 479 -31.87 -18.98 -6.26
N SER A 480 -32.25 -18.27 -5.19
CA SER A 480 -32.57 -18.89 -3.90
C SER A 480 -33.72 -19.88 -4.08
N MET A 481 -33.61 -21.06 -3.47
CA MET A 481 -34.69 -22.06 -3.43
C MET A 481 -35.63 -21.85 -2.23
N ASN A 482 -35.35 -20.87 -1.37
CA ASN A 482 -36.19 -20.54 -0.22
C ASN A 482 -37.37 -19.67 -0.64
N THR A 483 -38.59 -20.17 -0.48
CA THR A 483 -39.83 -19.46 -0.88
C THR A 483 -40.06 -18.17 -0.11
N SER A 484 -39.50 -17.97 1.08
CA SER A 484 -39.64 -16.69 1.82
C SER A 484 -38.81 -15.54 1.23
N ASP A 485 -37.84 -15.84 0.35
CA ASP A 485 -37.01 -14.82 -0.27
C ASP A 485 -37.72 -14.15 -1.45
N TYR A 486 -38.80 -14.77 -1.96
CA TYR A 486 -39.63 -14.27 -3.04
C TYR A 486 -40.73 -13.36 -2.48
N PHE A 487 -40.98 -12.26 -3.19
CA PHE A 487 -42.17 -11.46 -2.93
C PHE A 487 -43.42 -12.32 -3.21
N LEU A 488 -44.31 -12.39 -2.23
CA LEU A 488 -45.66 -12.92 -2.47
C LEU A 488 -46.34 -12.02 -3.49
N VAL A 489 -46.46 -12.50 -4.72
CA VAL A 489 -47.39 -11.94 -5.70
C VAL A 489 -48.76 -12.02 -5.04
N ALA A 490 -49.39 -10.86 -4.79
CA ALA A 490 -50.75 -10.84 -4.28
C ALA A 490 -51.63 -11.64 -5.24
N LYS A 491 -52.45 -12.56 -4.71
CA LYS A 491 -53.32 -13.41 -5.55
C LYS A 491 -54.08 -12.52 -6.53
N GLU A 492 -53.82 -12.68 -7.82
CA GLU A 492 -54.58 -11.95 -8.82
C GLU A 492 -56.05 -12.40 -8.75
N PRO A 493 -57.02 -11.49 -8.99
CA PRO A 493 -58.42 -11.74 -8.69
C PRO A 493 -59.15 -12.47 -9.85
N TRP A 494 -58.58 -13.57 -10.33
CA TRP A 494 -59.16 -14.48 -11.33
C TRP A 494 -59.17 -15.93 -10.82
#